data_AF-A0A1G2UW67-F1
#
_entry.id   AF-A0A1G2UW67-F1
#
_cell.length_a   1.000
_cell.length_b   1.000
_cell.length_c   1.000
_cell.angle_alpha   90.00
_cell.angle_beta   90.00
_cell.angle_gamma   90.00
#
_symmetry.space_group_name_H-M   'P 1'
#
loop_
_entity.id
_entity.type
_entity.pdbx_description
1 polymer ?
#
loop_
_entity_poly.entity_id
_entity_poly.type
_entity_poly.pdbx_seq_one_letter_code
_entity_poly.pdbx_strand_id
1 'polypeptide(L)'
;MLRDITIKTASEEIAVKTDDSLTLEEVLRTKRIPSNLFQGYAKMGEEVRPIPLNTLIFVIPFEEKIMLHCIRNIDLKDVLPQKTFYNKVENPVITIPEFNFGDDGCSQTIHELNPDSAKELVKGKVIDFVKKNSSFNTVIVGISGGGDSNTLAQGLKALTLENSNKRFIFFSQCGIFIFL
;
A
#
# COMPACT_ATOMS: atom_id res chain seq x y z
N MET A 1 -29.70 3.24 -9.47
CA MET A 1 -29.96 1.89 -10.03
C MET A 1 -28.68 1.06 -9.87
N LEU A 2 -28.77 -0.27 -9.76
CA LEU A 2 -27.54 -1.08 -9.72
C LEU A 2 -27.00 -1.31 -11.12
N ARG A 3 -25.68 -1.16 -11.27
CA ARG A 3 -24.95 -1.40 -12.52
C ARG A 3 -23.88 -2.47 -12.33
N ASP A 4 -23.74 -3.33 -13.33
CA ASP A 4 -22.67 -4.32 -13.40
C ASP A 4 -21.40 -3.68 -13.98
N ILE A 5 -20.29 -3.81 -13.24
CA ILE A 5 -18.96 -3.35 -13.64
C ILE A 5 -18.00 -4.52 -13.55
N THR A 6 -17.17 -4.67 -14.57
CA THR A 6 -16.12 -5.69 -14.61
C THR A 6 -14.78 -5.08 -14.24
N ILE A 7 -14.15 -5.54 -13.15
CA ILE A 7 -12.78 -5.16 -12.78
C ILE A 7 -11.85 -6.26 -13.28
N LYS A 8 -10.92 -5.91 -14.16
CA LYS A 8 -10.00 -6.85 -14.79
C LYS A 8 -8.55 -6.55 -14.42
N THR A 9 -7.85 -7.56 -13.97
CA THR A 9 -6.41 -7.53 -13.65
C THR A 9 -5.65 -8.46 -14.61
N ALA A 10 -4.34 -8.62 -14.40
CA ALA A 10 -3.56 -9.60 -15.14
C ALA A 10 -3.97 -11.06 -14.84
N SER A 11 -4.47 -11.34 -13.64
CA SER A 11 -4.71 -12.68 -13.12
C SER A 11 -6.18 -13.02 -12.91
N GLU A 12 -7.06 -12.02 -12.83
CA GLU A 12 -8.47 -12.21 -12.46
C GLU A 12 -9.43 -11.22 -13.12
N GLU A 13 -10.70 -11.61 -13.18
CA GLU A 13 -11.81 -10.79 -13.61
C GLU A 13 -12.92 -10.87 -12.56
N ILE A 14 -13.29 -9.71 -12.00
CA ILE A 14 -14.22 -9.58 -10.88
C ILE A 14 -15.45 -8.80 -11.34
N ALA A 15 -16.62 -9.43 -11.27
CA ALA A 15 -17.90 -8.75 -11.49
C ALA A 15 -18.36 -8.04 -10.20
N VAL A 16 -18.65 -6.75 -10.30
CA VAL A 16 -19.11 -5.91 -9.18
C VAL A 16 -20.45 -5.27 -9.54
N LYS A 17 -21.45 -5.46 -8.67
CA LYS A 17 -22.67 -4.65 -8.68
C LYS A 17 -22.50 -3.45 -7.78
N THR A 18 -22.78 -2.27 -8.32
CA THR A 18 -22.63 -0.99 -7.60
C THR A 18 -23.76 -0.03 -7.93
N ASP A 19 -23.96 0.96 -7.07
CA ASP A 19 -24.88 2.06 -7.33
C ASP A 19 -24.35 2.96 -8.47
N ASP A 20 -25.23 3.37 -9.38
CA ASP A 20 -24.91 4.20 -10.54
C ASP A 20 -24.70 5.69 -10.21
N SER A 21 -24.98 6.12 -8.99
CA SER A 21 -24.64 7.46 -8.50
C SER A 21 -23.14 7.66 -8.25
N LEU A 22 -22.36 6.57 -8.18
CA LEU A 22 -20.92 6.63 -7.98
C LEU A 22 -20.17 6.90 -9.29
N THR A 23 -18.98 7.49 -9.16
CA THR A 23 -17.96 7.47 -10.20
C THR A 23 -17.23 6.13 -10.24
N LEU A 24 -16.60 5.82 -11.37
CA LEU A 24 -15.76 4.62 -11.50
C LEU A 24 -14.61 4.59 -10.49
N GLU A 25 -14.05 5.76 -10.19
CA GLU A 25 -13.02 5.91 -9.17
C GLU A 25 -13.54 5.56 -7.77
N GLU A 26 -14.74 6.04 -7.42
CA GLU A 26 -15.36 5.72 -6.13
C GLU A 26 -15.64 4.23 -6.00
N VAL A 27 -16.04 3.55 -7.09
CA VAL A 27 -16.17 2.07 -7.08
C VAL A 27 -14.86 1.41 -6.68
N LEU A 28 -13.73 1.79 -7.29
CA LEU A 28 -12.42 1.25 -6.91
C LEU A 28 -12.10 1.55 -5.43
N ARG A 29 -12.37 2.78 -4.95
CA ARG A 29 -12.16 3.16 -3.55
C ARG A 29 -13.01 2.35 -2.56
N THR A 30 -14.28 2.06 -2.88
CA THR A 30 -15.14 1.22 -2.01
C THR A 30 -14.59 -0.20 -1.86
N LYS A 31 -13.83 -0.67 -2.85
CA LYS A 31 -13.12 -1.95 -2.85
C LYS A 31 -11.69 -1.84 -2.35
N ARG A 32 -11.27 -0.66 -1.86
CA ARG A 32 -9.90 -0.34 -1.42
C ARG A 32 -8.83 -0.57 -2.50
N ILE A 33 -9.21 -0.43 -3.78
CA ILE A 33 -8.33 -0.60 -4.93
C ILE A 33 -7.74 0.77 -5.31
N PRO A 34 -6.41 0.92 -5.45
CA PRO A 34 -5.79 2.14 -5.93
C PRO A 34 -6.24 2.49 -7.35
N SER A 35 -6.92 3.63 -7.51
CA SER A 35 -7.47 4.07 -8.79
C SER A 35 -6.41 4.36 -9.84
N ASN A 36 -5.21 4.78 -9.42
CA ASN A 36 -4.07 5.08 -10.27
C ASN A 36 -3.50 3.86 -11.03
N LEU A 37 -3.95 2.65 -10.71
CA LEU A 37 -3.56 1.43 -11.42
C LEU A 37 -4.54 1.05 -12.54
N PHE A 38 -5.65 1.77 -12.70
CA PHE A 38 -6.76 1.37 -13.58
C PHE A 38 -7.09 2.41 -14.64
N GLN A 39 -7.67 1.93 -15.75
CA GLN A 39 -8.30 2.72 -16.79
C GLN A 39 -9.73 2.22 -16.99
N GLY A 40 -10.69 3.14 -17.06
CA GLY A 40 -12.07 2.83 -17.40
C GLY A 40 -12.25 2.64 -18.90
N TYR A 41 -13.11 1.70 -19.28
CA TYR A 41 -13.56 1.47 -20.64
C TYR A 41 -15.08 1.26 -20.67
N ALA A 42 -15.71 1.74 -21.73
CA ALA A 42 -17.06 1.35 -22.10
C ALA A 42 -17.01 0.50 -23.39
N LYS A 43 -17.81 -0.56 -23.43
CA LYS A 43 -17.88 -1.50 -24.55
C LYS A 43 -19.31 -1.64 -25.07
N MET A 44 -19.50 -1.45 -26.37
CA MET A 44 -20.74 -1.70 -27.10
C MET A 44 -20.45 -2.61 -28.29
N GLY A 45 -21.01 -3.82 -28.32
CA GLY A 45 -20.63 -4.80 -29.35
C GLY A 45 -19.13 -5.07 -29.33
N GLU A 46 -18.42 -4.78 -30.42
CA GLU A 46 -16.95 -4.90 -30.53
C GLU A 46 -16.21 -3.58 -30.26
N GLU A 47 -16.91 -2.45 -30.22
CA GLU A 47 -16.26 -1.16 -29.98
C GLU A 47 -15.94 -0.99 -28.50
N VAL A 48 -14.69 -0.60 -28.22
CA VAL A 48 -14.18 -0.32 -26.88
C VAL A 48 -13.58 1.08 -26.88
N ARG A 49 -14.06 1.94 -25.97
CA ARG A 49 -13.56 3.31 -25.82
C ARG A 49 -13.10 3.56 -24.38
N PRO A 50 -11.98 4.27 -24.19
CA PRO A 50 -11.56 4.67 -22.85
C PRO A 50 -12.54 5.71 -22.28
N ILE A 51 -12.78 5.64 -20.98
CA ILE A 51 -13.55 6.62 -20.22
C ILE A 51 -12.78 7.06 -18.97
N PRO A 52 -12.81 8.36 -18.61
CA PRO A 52 -12.18 8.85 -17.39
C PRO A 52 -12.73 8.19 -16.13
N LEU A 53 -11.90 7.96 -15.11
CA LEU A 53 -12.34 7.34 -13.85
C LEU A 53 -13.28 8.23 -13.02
N ASN A 54 -13.24 9.55 -13.19
CA ASN A 54 -14.18 10.49 -12.58
C ASN A 54 -15.55 10.53 -13.29
N THR A 55 -15.78 9.68 -14.30
CA THR A 55 -17.07 9.56 -14.98
C THR A 55 -18.08 8.93 -14.03
N LEU A 56 -19.25 9.58 -13.88
CA LEU A 56 -20.39 9.05 -13.14
C LEU A 56 -20.99 7.86 -13.91
N ILE A 57 -21.33 6.78 -13.21
CA ILE A 57 -21.81 5.57 -13.89
C ILE A 57 -23.13 5.82 -14.63
N PHE A 58 -24.05 6.60 -14.06
CA PHE A 58 -25.34 6.87 -14.69
C PHE A 58 -25.25 7.61 -16.04
N VAL A 59 -24.13 8.28 -16.35
CA VAL A 59 -23.96 8.96 -17.64
C VAL A 59 -23.55 8.01 -18.76
N ILE A 60 -23.15 6.78 -18.41
CA ILE A 60 -22.79 5.75 -19.37
C ILE A 60 -24.07 5.02 -19.80
N PRO A 61 -24.36 4.91 -21.11
CA PRO A 61 -25.56 4.24 -21.60
C PRO A 61 -25.73 2.84 -21.01
N PHE A 62 -26.98 2.46 -20.71
CA PHE A 62 -27.29 1.21 -20.02
C PHE A 62 -27.01 -0.04 -20.88
N GLU A 63 -26.83 0.14 -22.18
CA GLU A 63 -26.47 -0.91 -23.13
C GLU A 63 -24.95 -1.16 -23.14
N GLU A 64 -24.14 -0.18 -22.70
CA GLU A 64 -22.68 -0.28 -22.69
C GLU A 64 -22.17 -1.05 -21.48
N LYS A 65 -21.30 -2.04 -21.71
CA LYS A 65 -20.60 -2.75 -20.63
C LYS A 65 -19.47 -1.87 -20.10
N ILE A 66 -19.39 -1.74 -18.78
CA ILE A 66 -18.35 -0.96 -18.11
C ILE A 66 -17.25 -1.90 -17.63
N MET A 67 -16.01 -1.57 -17.98
CA MET A 67 -14.82 -2.32 -17.58
C MET A 67 -13.79 -1.40 -16.93
N LEU A 68 -13.19 -1.84 -15.83
CA LEU A 68 -12.04 -1.22 -15.17
C LEU A 68 -10.85 -2.14 -15.36
N HIS A 69 -9.92 -1.77 -16.23
CA HIS A 69 -8.76 -2.59 -16.57
C HIS A 69 -7.52 -2.07 -15.86
N CYS A 70 -6.84 -2.93 -15.09
CA CYS A 70 -5.52 -2.66 -14.54
C CYS A 70 -4.53 -2.43 -15.70
N ILE A 71 -3.93 -1.25 -15.77
CA ILE A 71 -3.01 -0.87 -16.86
C ILE A 71 -1.56 -1.31 -16.63
N ARG A 72 -1.31 -2.05 -15.54
CA ARG A 72 0.00 -2.61 -15.20
C ARG A 72 -0.12 -4.11 -15.04
N ASN A 73 0.95 -4.84 -15.36
CA ASN A 73 1.05 -6.29 -15.11
C ASN A 73 1.31 -6.55 -13.61
N ILE A 74 0.34 -6.16 -12.79
CA ILE A 74 0.38 -6.26 -11.32
C ILE A 74 -0.83 -7.11 -10.92
N ASP A 75 -0.57 -8.17 -10.17
CA ASP A 75 -1.64 -8.92 -9.51
C ASP A 75 -2.18 -8.09 -8.34
N LEU A 76 -3.50 -7.94 -8.24
CA LEU A 76 -4.10 -7.25 -7.10
C LEU A 76 -3.78 -7.95 -5.78
N LYS A 77 -3.52 -9.26 -5.79
CA LYS A 77 -3.05 -10.01 -4.62
C LYS A 77 -1.71 -9.55 -4.08
N ASP A 78 -0.88 -8.98 -4.94
CA ASP A 78 0.45 -8.48 -4.58
C ASP A 78 0.39 -7.05 -4.02
N VAL A 79 -0.63 -6.27 -4.38
CA VAL A 79 -0.76 -4.86 -3.95
C VAL A 79 -1.83 -4.62 -2.90
N LEU A 80 -2.80 -5.53 -2.75
CA LEU A 80 -3.88 -5.42 -1.77
C LEU A 80 -3.73 -6.49 -0.69
N PRO A 81 -3.89 -6.10 0.59
CA PRO A 81 -3.89 -7.08 1.66
C PRO A 81 -5.12 -8.00 1.55
N GLN A 82 -4.85 -9.30 1.38
CA GLN A 82 -5.84 -10.37 1.31
C GLN A 82 -6.46 -10.70 2.67
N LYS A 83 -5.72 -10.40 3.74
CA LYS A 83 -6.14 -10.58 5.13
C LYS A 83 -5.82 -9.31 5.92
N THR A 84 -6.77 -8.87 6.75
CA THR A 84 -6.57 -7.75 7.67
C THR A 84 -6.72 -8.23 9.11
N PHE A 85 -5.69 -8.02 9.91
CA PHE A 85 -5.69 -8.26 11.36
C PHE A 85 -5.74 -6.93 12.12
N TYR A 86 -6.25 -6.95 13.34
CA TYR A 86 -6.32 -5.78 14.21
C TYR A 86 -5.66 -6.06 15.55
N ASN A 87 -4.65 -5.27 15.90
CA ASN A 87 -4.06 -5.24 17.23
C ASN A 87 -4.57 -3.99 17.94
N LYS A 88 -5.56 -4.18 18.81
CA LYS A 88 -6.24 -3.10 19.53
C LYS A 88 -5.63 -2.89 20.90
N VAL A 89 -5.54 -1.63 21.31
CA VAL A 89 -5.23 -1.20 22.68
C VAL A 89 -6.34 -0.28 23.18
N GLU A 90 -6.51 -0.16 24.50
CA GLU A 90 -7.44 0.82 25.05
C GLU A 90 -7.00 2.25 24.73
N ASN A 91 -7.93 3.07 24.22
CA ASN A 91 -7.74 4.48 23.89
C ASN A 91 -6.54 4.75 22.95
N PRO A 92 -6.56 4.23 21.71
CA PRO A 92 -5.47 4.44 20.78
C PRO A 92 -5.41 5.90 20.32
N VAL A 93 -4.19 6.41 20.14
CA VAL A 93 -3.93 7.77 19.63
C VAL A 93 -3.41 7.71 18.20
N ILE A 94 -2.82 6.58 17.80
CA ILE A 94 -2.18 6.38 16.50
C ILE A 94 -2.66 5.06 15.89
N THR A 95 -2.80 5.03 14.57
CA THR A 95 -3.03 3.80 13.81
C THR A 95 -1.91 3.60 12.80
N ILE A 96 -1.23 2.47 12.85
CA ILE A 96 -0.15 2.12 11.92
C ILE A 96 -0.55 0.87 11.12
N PRO A 97 -0.72 0.99 9.79
CA PRO A 97 -0.85 -0.17 8.93
C PRO A 97 0.52 -0.81 8.67
N GLU A 98 0.67 -2.07 9.05
CA GLU A 98 1.80 -2.92 8.72
C GLU A 98 1.44 -3.84 7.56
N PHE A 99 2.20 -3.81 6.47
CA PHE A 99 2.03 -4.71 5.34
C PHE A 99 3.07 -5.82 5.36
N ASN A 100 2.62 -7.05 5.24
CA ASN A 100 3.44 -8.26 5.24
C ASN A 100 3.26 -8.98 3.90
N PHE A 101 4.33 -9.08 3.14
CA PHE A 101 4.37 -9.76 1.85
C PHE A 101 5.02 -11.14 2.04
N GLY A 102 4.27 -12.20 1.74
CA GLY A 102 4.74 -13.58 1.78
C GLY A 102 4.26 -14.36 0.56
N ASP A 103 4.57 -15.65 0.53
CA ASP A 103 4.23 -16.53 -0.60
C ASP A 103 2.71 -16.66 -0.83
N ASP A 104 1.91 -16.46 0.22
CA ASP A 104 0.44 -16.45 0.17
C ASP A 104 -0.16 -15.07 -0.20
N GLY A 105 0.66 -14.11 -0.61
CA GLY A 105 0.28 -12.75 -0.99
C GLY A 105 0.49 -11.70 0.11
N CYS A 106 -0.11 -10.52 -0.09
CA CYS A 106 -0.04 -9.42 0.87
C CYS A 106 -1.05 -9.62 2.02
N SER A 107 -0.63 -9.39 3.26
CA SER A 107 -1.50 -9.27 4.43
C SER A 107 -1.23 -7.96 5.15
N GLN A 108 -2.22 -7.45 5.88
CA GLN A 108 -2.12 -6.22 6.64
C GLN A 108 -2.46 -6.46 8.10
N THR A 109 -1.68 -5.88 9.00
CA THR A 109 -2.03 -5.74 10.42
C THR A 109 -2.22 -4.27 10.71
N ILE A 110 -3.38 -3.88 11.18
CA ILE A 110 -3.68 -2.53 11.65
C ILE A 110 -3.39 -2.51 13.15
N HIS A 111 -2.35 -1.77 13.53
CA HIS A 111 -1.98 -1.56 14.93
C HIS A 111 -2.59 -0.26 15.42
N GLU A 112 -3.52 -0.35 16.35
CA GLU A 112 -4.03 0.78 17.11
C GLU A 112 -3.15 0.91 18.35
N LEU A 113 -2.42 2.03 18.49
CA LEU A 113 -1.32 2.18 19.43
C LEU A 113 -1.42 3.51 20.20
N ASN A 114 -0.81 3.52 21.37
CA ASN A 114 -0.41 4.76 22.03
C ASN A 114 0.89 5.31 21.37
N PRO A 115 1.29 6.56 21.65
CA PRO A 115 2.45 7.18 21.00
C PRO A 115 3.78 6.44 21.23
N ASP A 116 4.01 5.88 22.41
CA ASP A 116 5.28 5.21 22.74
C ASP A 116 5.39 3.84 22.08
N SER A 117 4.30 3.06 22.09
CA SER A 117 4.23 1.76 21.40
C SER A 117 4.36 1.91 19.88
N ALA A 118 3.85 3.02 19.30
CA ALA A 118 4.05 3.34 17.89
C ALA A 118 5.53 3.49 17.53
N LYS A 119 6.30 4.21 18.37
CA LYS A 119 7.74 4.40 18.15
C LYS A 119 8.50 3.09 18.27
N GLU A 120 8.22 2.29 19.30
CA GLU A 120 8.90 1.01 19.50
C GLU A 120 8.59 -0.01 18.38
N LEU A 121 7.34 -0.02 17.86
CA LEU A 121 6.99 -0.87 16.71
C LEU A 121 7.84 -0.52 15.47
N VAL A 122 7.87 0.76 15.08
CA VAL A 122 8.63 1.22 13.91
C VAL A 122 10.11 0.93 14.08
N LYS A 123 10.66 1.25 15.25
CA LYS A 123 12.06 1.00 15.62
C LYS A 123 12.42 -0.49 15.49
N GLY A 124 11.60 -1.39 16.02
CA GLY A 124 11.80 -2.83 15.90
C GLY A 124 11.83 -3.32 14.44
N LYS A 125 10.89 -2.86 13.61
CA LYS A 125 10.84 -3.23 12.18
C LYS A 125 12.09 -2.82 11.41
N VAL A 126 12.62 -1.63 11.70
CA VAL A 126 13.88 -1.14 11.11
C VAL A 126 15.04 -2.04 11.52
N ILE A 127 15.12 -2.37 12.81
CA ILE A 127 16.17 -3.24 13.37
C ILE A 127 16.14 -4.60 12.67
N ASP A 128 14.97 -5.21 12.55
CA ASP A 128 14.78 -6.52 11.92
C ASP A 128 15.14 -6.50 10.44
N PHE A 129 14.70 -5.47 9.70
CA PHE A 129 15.03 -5.30 8.29
C PHE A 129 16.55 -5.25 8.08
N VAL A 130 17.25 -4.47 8.90
CA VAL A 130 18.70 -4.33 8.79
C VAL A 130 19.40 -5.63 9.20
N LYS A 131 18.98 -6.28 10.29
CA LYS A 131 19.54 -7.59 10.70
C LYS A 131 19.39 -8.63 9.59
N LYS A 132 18.22 -8.70 8.93
CA LYS A 132 17.94 -9.63 7.84
C LYS A 132 18.77 -9.37 6.58
N ASN A 133 19.03 -8.11 6.24
CA ASN A 133 19.61 -7.74 4.94
C ASN A 133 21.07 -7.26 5.01
N SER A 134 21.69 -7.21 6.19
CA SER A 134 23.07 -6.72 6.36
C SER A 134 24.12 -7.83 6.24
N SER A 135 24.48 -8.15 4.99
CA SER A 135 25.58 -9.08 4.68
C SER A 135 26.97 -8.44 4.69
N PHE A 136 27.06 -7.10 4.72
CA PHE A 136 28.32 -6.35 4.63
C PHE A 136 28.63 -5.55 5.91
N ASN A 137 29.90 -5.25 6.14
CA ASN A 137 30.37 -4.39 7.25
C ASN A 137 29.95 -2.91 7.08
N THR A 138 29.44 -2.53 5.91
CA THR A 138 28.85 -1.21 5.68
C THR A 138 27.47 -1.41 5.05
N VAL A 139 26.45 -0.89 5.71
CA VAL A 139 25.06 -0.96 5.25
C VAL A 139 24.61 0.45 4.90
N ILE A 140 24.23 0.66 3.64
CA ILE A 140 23.65 1.91 3.18
C ILE A 140 22.13 1.75 3.14
N VAL A 141 21.41 2.58 3.88
CA VAL A 141 19.94 2.55 3.91
C VAL A 141 19.41 3.89 3.39
N GLY A 142 18.72 3.85 2.26
CA GLY A 142 18.05 5.01 1.66
C GLY A 142 16.58 5.06 2.06
N ILE A 143 16.11 6.20 2.56
CA ILE A 143 14.78 6.32 3.17
C ILE A 143 14.05 7.49 2.53
N SER A 144 13.00 7.16 1.81
CA SER A 144 12.12 8.10 1.13
C SER A 144 10.81 8.22 1.90
N GLY A 145 10.57 9.37 2.54
CA GLY A 145 9.25 9.71 3.09
C GLY A 145 9.29 10.61 4.33
N GLY A 146 8.37 11.58 4.40
CA GLY A 146 8.22 12.56 5.50
C GLY A 146 7.66 12.02 6.82
N GLY A 147 7.91 10.75 7.15
CA GLY A 147 7.57 10.14 8.45
C GLY A 147 8.61 10.44 9.54
N ASP A 148 8.43 9.86 10.73
CA ASP A 148 9.29 10.00 11.92
C ASP A 148 10.70 9.40 11.71
N SER A 149 11.49 10.12 10.92
CA SER A 149 12.88 9.81 10.57
C SER A 149 13.78 9.73 11.81
N ASN A 150 13.38 10.36 12.92
CA ASN A 150 14.10 10.35 14.18
C ASN A 150 13.97 9.00 14.90
N THR A 151 12.77 8.44 15.01
CA THR A 151 12.58 7.09 15.59
C THR A 151 13.38 6.04 14.83
N LEU A 152 13.44 6.19 13.51
CA LEU A 152 14.23 5.31 12.66
C LEU A 152 15.73 5.50 12.89
N ALA A 153 16.24 6.73 12.93
CA ALA A 153 17.63 7.03 13.25
C ALA A 153 18.04 6.46 14.62
N GLN A 154 17.13 6.49 15.60
CA GLN A 154 17.36 5.91 16.93
C GLN A 154 17.44 4.37 16.90
N GLY A 155 16.59 3.68 16.15
CA GLY A 155 16.67 2.23 16.00
C GLY A 155 17.99 1.76 15.38
N LEU A 156 18.51 2.55 14.46
CA LEU A 156 19.77 2.27 13.78
C LEU A 156 20.99 2.60 14.64
N LYS A 157 20.94 3.68 15.43
CA LYS A 157 21.95 3.95 16.45
C LYS A 157 22.06 2.81 17.46
N ALA A 158 20.94 2.22 17.88
CA ALA A 158 20.95 1.06 18.77
C ALA A 158 21.69 -0.14 18.14
N LEU A 159 21.53 -0.36 16.83
CA LEU A 159 22.26 -1.40 16.10
C LEU A 159 23.77 -1.16 16.02
N THR A 160 24.22 0.10 15.85
CA THR A 160 25.66 0.44 15.88
C THR A 160 26.26 0.11 17.25
N LEU A 161 25.53 0.40 18.34
CA LEU A 161 25.95 0.06 19.70
C LEU A 161 26.04 -1.46 19.91
N GLU A 162 25.15 -2.25 19.32
CA GLU A 162 25.20 -3.72 19.34
C GLU A 162 26.31 -4.30 18.44
N ASN A 163 26.70 -3.59 17.37
CA ASN A 163 27.60 -4.08 16.33
C ASN A 163 28.63 -3.00 15.94
N SER A 164 29.62 -2.76 16.79
CA SER A 164 30.66 -1.73 16.61
C SER A 164 31.48 -1.85 15.32
N ASN A 165 31.49 -3.01 14.68
CA ASN A 165 32.18 -3.26 13.40
C ASN A 165 31.32 -2.92 12.18
N LYS A 166 30.02 -2.62 12.36
CA LYS A 166 29.10 -2.28 11.26
C LYS A 166 28.92 -0.77 11.18
N ARG A 167 29.23 -0.21 10.02
CA ARG A 167 28.97 1.20 9.70
C ARG A 167 27.63 1.33 9.00
N PHE A 168 26.84 2.29 9.47
CA PHE A 168 25.55 2.58 8.86
C PHE A 168 25.51 4.01 8.32
N ILE A 169 25.14 4.13 7.03
CA ILE A 169 25.06 5.43 6.32
C ILE A 169 23.62 5.63 5.84
N PHE A 170 23.03 6.76 6.20
CA PHE A 170 21.61 7.05 5.98
C PHE A 170 21.38 8.29 5.15
N PHE A 171 20.43 8.18 4.22
CA PHE A 171 19.89 9.30 3.45
C PHE A 171 18.40 9.46 3.74
N SER A 172 18.03 10.61 4.29
CA SER A 172 16.63 11.04 4.45
C SER A 172 16.39 12.34 3.68
N GLN A 173 15.13 12.68 3.40
CA GLN A 173 14.78 14.00 2.85
C GLN A 173 15.24 15.16 3.77
N CYS A 174 15.46 14.93 5.07
CA CYS A 174 15.87 15.92 6.05
C CYS A 174 17.40 16.01 6.27
N GLY A 175 18.20 15.20 5.57
CA GLY A 175 19.66 15.21 5.67
C GLY A 175 20.31 13.82 5.72
N ILE A 176 21.65 13.83 5.74
CA ILE A 176 22.50 12.63 5.83
C ILE A 176 22.90 12.44 7.29
N PHE A 177 22.71 11.23 7.80
CA PHE A 177 23.17 10.83 9.14
C PHE A 177 24.19 9.70 9.01
N ILE A 178 25.34 9.87 9.65
CA ILE A 178 26.40 8.87 9.70
C ILE A 178 26.59 8.49 11.16
N PHE A 179 26.37 7.21 11.47
CA PHE A 179 26.62 6.66 12.79
C PHE A 179 27.87 5.78 12.71
N LEU A 180 28.92 6.24 13.39
CA LEU A 180 30.22 5.59 13.49
C LEU A 180 30.28 4.66 14.71
#